data_AF-A0A6F8VAI2-F1
#
_entry.id   AF-A0A6F8VAI2-F1
#
_cell.length_a   1.000
_cell.length_b   1.000
_cell.length_c   1.000
_cell.angle_alpha   90.00
_cell.angle_beta   90.00
_cell.angle_gamma   90.00
#
_symmetry.space_group_name_H-M   'P 1'
#
loop_
_entity.id
_entity.type
_entity.pdbx_description
1 polymer ?
#
loop_
_entity_poly.entity_id
_entity_poly.type
_entity_poly.pdbx_seq_one_letter_code
_entity_poly.pdbx_strand_id
1 'polypeptide(L)'
;MHIKIILRVITPALALLLATGSVSAQQSLQDRLVQRAIEATKCEETPNNGRYCTYKFGKALQIGIKDVGGSDTTVGFHNSNINSELYAVLYFGCVAVVPGHAHPKNYDRDYGVFISPRTGNIYRTSPDCQASLK
;
A
#
# COMPACT_ATOMS: atom_id res chain seq x y z
N MET A 1 -4.04 31.71 72.00
CA MET A 1 -3.50 30.56 71.25
C MET A 1 -4.42 30.34 70.05
N HIS A 2 -3.89 30.53 68.85
CA HIS A 2 -4.62 30.57 67.58
C HIS A 2 -5.13 29.19 67.14
N ILE A 3 -6.24 29.15 66.39
CA ILE A 3 -6.34 28.40 65.11
C ILE A 3 -7.44 29.07 64.26
N LYS A 4 -7.04 29.47 63.04
CA LYS A 4 -7.85 30.04 61.96
C LYS A 4 -8.67 28.92 61.29
N ILE A 5 -9.98 29.10 61.16
CA ILE A 5 -10.80 28.29 60.24
C ILE A 5 -10.78 29.01 58.89
N ILE A 6 -9.94 28.55 57.97
CA ILE A 6 -9.95 28.99 56.57
C ILE A 6 -10.94 28.09 55.83
N LEU A 7 -12.09 28.66 55.48
CA LEU A 7 -13.10 28.08 54.62
C LEU A 7 -12.51 27.89 53.21
N ARG A 8 -12.11 26.67 52.85
CA ARG A 8 -11.72 26.34 51.48
C ARG A 8 -12.97 26.07 50.66
N VAL A 9 -13.25 27.00 49.75
CA VAL A 9 -14.26 26.89 48.69
C VAL A 9 -13.94 25.66 47.84
N ILE A 10 -14.97 24.87 47.59
CA ILE A 10 -14.99 23.64 46.81
C ILE A 10 -14.84 23.99 45.34
N THR A 11 -13.77 23.54 44.68
CA THR A 11 -13.62 23.62 43.23
C THR A 11 -14.04 22.28 42.62
N PRO A 12 -15.16 22.17 41.89
CA PRO A 12 -15.50 20.96 41.16
C PRO A 12 -14.83 21.04 39.79
N ALA A 13 -13.56 20.65 39.70
CA ALA A 13 -12.83 20.61 38.44
C ALA A 13 -12.03 19.30 38.35
N LEU A 14 -12.72 18.16 38.46
CA LEU A 14 -12.16 16.81 38.32
C LEU A 14 -13.37 15.87 38.16
N ALA A 15 -13.59 15.07 37.13
CA ALA A 15 -12.72 14.60 36.06
C ALA A 15 -13.61 14.26 34.85
N LEU A 16 -13.35 14.86 33.69
CA LEU A 16 -13.76 14.28 32.41
C LEU A 16 -12.53 13.55 31.87
N LEU A 17 -12.25 12.38 32.44
CA LEU A 17 -11.30 11.43 31.86
C LEU A 17 -11.89 10.97 30.53
N LEU A 18 -11.41 11.63 29.48
CA LEU A 18 -11.51 11.18 28.10
C LEU A 18 -11.07 9.72 28.04
N ALA A 19 -12.04 8.81 28.06
CA ALA A 19 -11.87 7.45 27.58
C ALA A 19 -11.71 7.52 26.06
N THR A 20 -10.60 8.11 25.59
CA THR A 20 -10.10 7.88 24.23
C THR A 20 -9.55 6.46 24.22
N GLY A 21 -10.47 5.49 24.18
CA GLY A 21 -10.14 4.12 23.82
C GLY A 21 -9.39 4.21 22.49
N SER A 22 -8.12 3.85 22.52
CA SER A 22 -7.32 3.71 21.31
C SER A 22 -7.94 2.57 20.54
N VAL A 23 -8.87 2.87 19.64
CA VAL A 23 -9.32 1.93 18.62
C VAL A 23 -8.11 1.76 17.69
N SER A 24 -7.24 0.80 18.01
CA SER A 24 -6.26 0.32 17.04
C SER A 24 -7.03 -0.32 15.90
N ALA A 25 -7.20 0.44 14.82
CA ALA A 25 -7.77 -0.08 13.59
C ALA A 25 -6.86 -1.21 13.07
N GLN A 26 -7.31 -2.45 13.20
CA GLN A 26 -6.65 -3.60 12.60
C GLN A 26 -6.68 -3.42 11.08
N GLN A 27 -5.58 -2.95 10.49
CA GLN A 27 -5.48 -2.80 9.04
C GLN A 27 -5.68 -4.15 8.34
N SER A 28 -6.44 -4.17 7.24
CA SER A 28 -6.63 -5.39 6.46
C SER A 28 -5.31 -5.82 5.80
N LEU A 29 -5.20 -7.09 5.39
CA LEU A 29 -4.03 -7.57 4.64
C LEU A 29 -3.86 -6.81 3.32
N GLN A 30 -4.97 -6.52 2.64
CA GLN A 30 -4.96 -5.74 1.41
C GLN A 30 -4.47 -4.31 1.67
N ASP A 31 -4.91 -3.64 2.74
CA ASP A 31 -4.43 -2.28 3.07
C ASP A 31 -2.91 -2.24 3.26
N ARG A 32 -2.36 -3.23 3.97
CA ARG A 32 -0.90 -3.34 4.14
C ARG A 32 -0.18 -3.56 2.82
N LEU A 33 -0.74 -4.39 1.92
CA LEU A 33 -0.11 -4.65 0.63
C LEU A 33 -0.19 -3.43 -0.30
N VAL A 34 -1.31 -2.71 -0.30
CA VAL A 34 -1.46 -1.42 -1.01
C VAL A 34 -0.41 -0.43 -0.50
N GLN A 35 -0.30 -0.26 0.82
CA GLN A 35 0.66 0.64 1.42
C GLN A 35 2.10 0.27 1.05
N ARG A 36 2.47 -1.02 1.15
CA ARG A 36 3.77 -1.52 0.69
C ARG A 36 4.01 -1.26 -0.79
N ALA A 37 3.00 -1.37 -1.64
CA ALA A 37 3.13 -1.09 -3.07
C ALA A 37 3.39 0.39 -3.32
N ILE A 38 2.69 1.28 -2.63
CA ILE A 38 2.91 2.74 -2.72
C ILE A 38 4.35 3.06 -2.31
N GLU A 39 4.81 2.53 -1.16
CA GLU A 39 6.17 2.71 -0.67
C GLU A 39 7.24 2.11 -1.59
N ALA A 40 6.92 1.02 -2.29
CA ALA A 40 7.80 0.38 -3.25
C ALA A 40 7.93 1.16 -4.57
N THR A 41 7.06 2.14 -4.82
CA THR A 41 6.94 2.82 -6.11
C THR A 41 7.87 4.01 -6.21
N LYS A 42 8.58 4.09 -7.34
CA LYS A 42 9.26 5.30 -7.79
C LYS A 42 8.97 5.53 -9.26
N CYS A 43 8.32 6.64 -9.59
CA CYS A 43 8.06 7.05 -10.97
C CYS A 43 8.81 8.34 -11.29
N GLU A 44 9.39 8.41 -12.49
CA GLU A 44 10.08 9.58 -13.00
C GLU A 44 9.78 9.77 -14.49
N GLU A 45 9.74 11.02 -14.94
CA GLU A 45 9.65 11.35 -16.36
C GLU A 45 11.06 11.35 -16.96
N THR A 46 11.22 10.70 -18.11
CA THR A 46 12.49 10.62 -18.82
C THR A 46 12.38 11.32 -20.18
N PRO A 47 13.37 12.14 -20.59
CA PRO A 47 13.27 12.94 -21.82
C PRO A 47 12.97 12.14 -23.10
N ASN A 48 13.43 10.88 -23.16
CA ASN A 48 13.35 10.06 -24.37
C ASN A 48 12.28 8.97 -24.31
N ASN A 49 11.66 8.72 -23.16
CA ASN A 49 10.76 7.59 -22.99
C ASN A 49 9.55 7.87 -22.10
N GLY A 50 9.22 9.15 -21.88
CA GLY A 50 8.14 9.52 -20.97
C GLY A 50 8.32 8.90 -19.58
N ARG A 51 7.21 8.47 -18.99
CA ARG A 51 7.15 7.95 -17.63
C ARG A 51 7.84 6.59 -17.49
N TYR A 52 8.73 6.48 -16.51
CA TYR A 52 9.30 5.22 -16.06
C TYR A 52 9.03 5.01 -14.57
N CYS A 53 8.30 3.95 -14.24
CA CYS A 53 8.02 3.54 -12.87
C CYS A 53 8.75 2.26 -12.51
N THR A 54 9.31 2.21 -11.32
CA THR A 54 9.89 1.02 -10.72
C THR A 54 9.14 0.69 -9.43
N TYR A 55 8.88 -0.60 -9.21
CA TYR A 55 8.25 -1.12 -8.00
C TYR A 55 9.20 -2.13 -7.38
N LYS A 56 9.74 -1.82 -6.20
CA LYS A 56 10.72 -2.66 -5.51
C LYS A 56 10.16 -3.17 -4.18
N PHE A 57 9.65 -4.39 -4.19
CA PHE A 57 9.17 -5.06 -2.99
C PHE A 57 10.32 -5.84 -2.34
N GLY A 58 11.12 -5.13 -1.53
CA GLY A 58 12.34 -5.67 -0.94
C GLY A 58 13.36 -6.07 -2.02
N LYS A 59 14.04 -7.21 -1.83
CA LYS A 59 15.02 -7.75 -2.79
C LYS A 59 14.45 -8.81 -3.73
N ALA A 60 13.24 -9.30 -3.45
CA ALA A 60 12.69 -10.50 -4.07
C ALA A 60 11.77 -10.23 -5.27
N LEU A 61 11.23 -9.01 -5.38
CA LEU A 61 10.34 -8.64 -6.48
C LEU A 61 10.68 -7.22 -6.96
N GLN A 62 11.01 -7.11 -8.25
CA GLN A 62 11.26 -5.84 -8.92
C GLN A 62 10.55 -5.81 -10.28
N ILE A 63 9.73 -4.78 -10.47
CA ILE A 63 8.94 -4.54 -11.67
C ILE A 63 9.34 -3.18 -12.23
N GLY A 64 9.53 -3.10 -13.55
CA GLY A 64 9.69 -1.86 -14.29
C GLY A 64 8.51 -1.68 -15.24
N ILE A 65 7.95 -0.47 -15.29
CA ILE A 65 6.89 -0.10 -16.23
C ILE A 65 7.33 1.17 -16.92
N LYS A 66 7.51 1.09 -18.23
CA LYS A 66 8.07 2.16 -19.06
C LYS A 66 7.07 2.54 -20.14
N ASP A 67 6.76 3.83 -20.22
CA ASP A 67 6.08 4.41 -21.37
C ASP A 67 6.99 4.31 -22.60
N VAL A 68 6.43 3.95 -23.75
CA VAL A 68 7.16 3.90 -25.02
C VAL A 68 6.52 4.80 -26.09
N GLY A 69 5.56 5.64 -25.69
CA GLY A 69 4.80 6.53 -26.55
C GLY A 69 3.49 5.90 -27.05
N GLY A 70 2.50 6.76 -27.32
CA GLY A 70 1.18 6.32 -27.77
C GLY A 70 0.38 5.63 -26.66
N SER A 71 -0.20 4.48 -26.96
CA SER A 71 -0.92 3.63 -26.00
C SER A 71 -0.05 2.53 -25.37
N ASP A 72 1.19 2.40 -25.82
CA ASP A 72 2.00 1.23 -25.56
C ASP A 72 2.85 1.44 -24.30
N THR A 73 2.99 0.38 -23.52
CA THR A 73 3.85 0.38 -22.34
C THR A 73 4.61 -0.94 -22.26
N THR A 74 5.87 -0.86 -21.84
CA THR A 74 6.70 -2.04 -21.60
C THR A 74 6.67 -2.37 -20.12
N VAL A 75 6.33 -3.61 -19.78
CA VAL A 75 6.42 -4.15 -18.42
C VAL A 75 7.58 -5.14 -18.36
N GLY A 76 8.57 -4.84 -17.52
CA GLY A 76 9.70 -5.71 -17.23
C GLY A 76 9.62 -6.30 -15.84
N PHE A 77 9.75 -7.62 -15.72
CA PHE A 77 9.88 -8.31 -14.43
C PHE A 77 11.36 -8.64 -14.20
N HIS A 78 12.09 -7.74 -13.55
CA HIS A 78 13.52 -7.94 -13.27
C HIS A 78 13.75 -9.10 -12.30
N ASN A 79 12.84 -9.28 -11.35
CA ASN A 79 12.75 -10.46 -10.50
C ASN A 79 11.29 -10.69 -10.12
N SER A 80 10.76 -11.89 -10.36
CA SER A 80 9.42 -12.32 -9.94
C SER A 80 9.42 -13.84 -9.85
N ASN A 81 9.23 -14.39 -8.64
CA ASN A 81 9.30 -15.83 -8.41
C ASN A 81 8.17 -16.24 -7.46
N ILE A 82 7.35 -17.19 -7.87
CA ILE A 82 6.22 -17.69 -7.07
C ILE A 82 6.66 -18.27 -5.71
N ASN A 83 7.92 -18.69 -5.57
CA ASN A 83 8.47 -19.18 -4.31
C ASN A 83 8.94 -18.06 -3.37
N SER A 84 8.91 -16.80 -3.79
CA SER A 84 9.19 -15.64 -2.94
C SER A 84 7.97 -15.26 -2.06
N GLU A 85 8.14 -14.32 -1.14
CA GLU A 85 7.05 -13.78 -0.32
C GLU A 85 5.94 -13.16 -1.18
N LEU A 86 6.33 -12.40 -2.20
CA LEU A 86 5.44 -11.81 -3.21
C LEU A 86 5.98 -12.14 -4.59
N TYR A 87 5.08 -12.30 -5.55
CA TYR A 87 5.41 -12.37 -6.97
C TYR A 87 4.43 -11.53 -7.77
N ALA A 88 4.82 -11.21 -9.01
CA ALA A 88 3.99 -10.46 -9.93
C ALA A 88 3.78 -11.21 -11.25
N VAL A 89 2.59 -11.00 -11.81
CA VAL A 89 2.18 -11.57 -13.10
C VAL A 89 1.32 -10.55 -13.85
N LEU A 90 1.29 -10.63 -15.18
CA LEU A 90 0.27 -9.92 -15.95
C LEU A 90 -1.07 -10.65 -15.87
N TYR A 91 -2.12 -9.93 -15.49
CA TYR A 91 -3.47 -10.44 -15.30
C TYR A 91 -4.49 -9.42 -15.81
N PHE A 92 -5.23 -9.78 -16.85
CA PHE A 92 -6.18 -8.89 -17.55
C PHE A 92 -5.62 -7.50 -17.89
N GLY A 93 -4.38 -7.45 -18.40
CA GLY A 93 -3.73 -6.20 -18.80
C GLY A 93 -3.15 -5.38 -17.65
N CYS A 94 -3.35 -5.78 -16.41
CA CYS A 94 -2.73 -5.19 -15.22
C CYS A 94 -1.59 -6.04 -14.69
N VAL A 95 -0.65 -5.46 -13.95
CA VAL A 95 0.32 -6.24 -13.19
C VAL A 95 -0.27 -6.55 -11.81
N ALA A 96 -0.58 -7.82 -11.56
CA ALA A 96 -1.04 -8.28 -10.26
C ALA A 96 0.16 -8.64 -9.38
N VAL A 97 0.28 -8.03 -8.20
CA VAL A 97 1.22 -8.41 -7.15
C VAL A 97 0.45 -9.16 -6.07
N VAL A 98 0.83 -10.41 -5.85
CA VAL A 98 0.10 -11.35 -4.99
C VAL A 98 1.06 -12.16 -4.09
N PRO A 99 0.56 -12.71 -2.97
CA PRO A 99 1.31 -13.65 -2.14
C PRO A 99 1.87 -14.84 -2.93
N GLY A 100 3.16 -15.15 -2.72
CA GLY A 100 3.80 -16.38 -3.18
C GLY A 100 3.85 -17.45 -2.08
N HIS A 101 4.48 -18.59 -2.37
CA HIS A 101 4.54 -19.75 -1.47
C HIS A 101 5.25 -19.46 -0.14
N ALA A 102 6.20 -18.52 -0.10
CA ALA A 102 6.90 -18.14 1.12
C ALA A 102 6.13 -17.08 1.94
N HIS A 103 4.92 -16.68 1.53
CA HIS A 103 4.14 -15.70 2.29
C HIS A 103 3.63 -16.31 3.61
N PRO A 104 3.82 -15.65 4.77
CA PRO A 104 3.50 -16.21 6.10
C PRO A 104 2.01 -16.47 6.36
N LYS A 105 1.14 -15.93 5.52
CA LYS A 105 -0.31 -16.19 5.52
C LYS A 105 -0.71 -16.65 4.12
N ASN A 106 -0.85 -17.97 3.96
CA ASN A 106 -1.04 -18.64 2.68
C ASN A 106 -2.52 -18.97 2.45
N TYR A 107 -3.41 -17.97 2.62
CA TYR A 107 -4.84 -18.10 2.30
C TYR A 107 -5.01 -17.89 0.79
N ASP A 108 -4.78 -18.94 0.00
CA ASP A 108 -5.24 -19.15 -1.38
C ASP A 108 -5.18 -17.95 -2.37
N ARG A 109 -4.25 -17.01 -2.16
CA ARG A 109 -4.06 -15.79 -3.00
C ARG A 109 -5.25 -14.83 -2.99
N ASP A 110 -6.08 -14.86 -1.95
CA ASP A 110 -7.34 -14.09 -1.86
C ASP A 110 -7.19 -12.56 -1.84
N TYR A 111 -5.97 -12.05 -1.80
CA TYR A 111 -5.70 -10.62 -1.88
C TYR A 111 -4.46 -10.32 -2.71
N GLY A 112 -4.52 -9.19 -3.41
CA GLY A 112 -3.45 -8.68 -4.23
C GLY A 112 -3.64 -7.19 -4.46
N VAL A 113 -2.66 -6.60 -5.13
CA VAL A 113 -2.76 -5.24 -5.67
C VAL A 113 -2.48 -5.28 -7.16
N PHE A 114 -3.09 -4.36 -7.88
CA PHE A 114 -3.05 -4.31 -9.33
C PHE A 114 -2.42 -3.00 -9.75
N ILE A 115 -1.40 -3.06 -10.58
CA ILE A 115 -0.69 -1.88 -11.08
C ILE A 115 -1.07 -1.72 -12.55
N SER A 116 -1.54 -0.54 -12.91
CA SER A 116 -1.83 -0.20 -14.30
C SER A 116 -0.53 0.05 -15.06
N PRO A 117 -0.23 -0.67 -16.14
CA PRO A 117 0.92 -0.36 -16.98
C PRO A 117 0.84 1.06 -17.57
N ARG A 118 -0.37 1.50 -17.94
CA ARG A 118 -0.63 2.78 -18.59
C ARG A 118 -0.38 4.00 -17.70
N THR A 119 -0.69 3.91 -16.41
CA THR A 119 -0.56 5.06 -15.49
C THR A 119 0.50 4.86 -14.42
N GLY A 120 0.84 3.61 -14.09
CA GLY A 120 1.63 3.28 -12.91
C GLY A 120 0.84 3.38 -11.59
N ASN A 121 -0.47 3.60 -11.64
CA ASN A 121 -1.27 3.69 -10.43
C ASN A 121 -1.54 2.29 -9.85
N ILE A 122 -1.67 2.24 -8.53
CA ILE A 122 -1.97 1.03 -7.76
C ILE A 122 -3.46 1.00 -7.43
N TYR A 123 -4.07 -0.16 -7.62
CA TYR A 123 -5.49 -0.42 -7.41
C TYR A 123 -5.68 -1.64 -6.51
N ARG A 124 -6.77 -1.62 -5.76
CA ARG A 124 -7.16 -2.73 -4.87
C ARG A 124 -7.77 -3.90 -5.62
N THR A 125 -8.42 -3.62 -6.74
CA THR A 125 -9.17 -4.62 -7.51
C THR A 125 -8.72 -4.64 -8.96
N SER A 126 -8.85 -5.81 -9.60
CA SER A 126 -8.56 -5.94 -11.02
C SER A 126 -9.51 -5.10 -11.89
N PRO A 127 -10.84 -5.06 -11.63
CA PRO A 127 -11.75 -4.21 -12.40
C PRO A 127 -11.38 -2.72 -12.39
N ASP A 128 -10.99 -2.17 -11.23
CA ASP A 128 -10.60 -0.75 -11.16
C ASP A 128 -9.32 -0.48 -11.96
N CYS A 129 -8.35 -1.40 -11.88
CA CYS A 129 -7.14 -1.31 -12.69
C CYS A 129 -7.46 -1.41 -14.18
N GLN A 130 -8.29 -2.36 -14.60
CA GLN A 130 -8.71 -2.53 -15.99
C GLN A 130 -9.44 -1.28 -16.53
N ALA A 131 -10.27 -0.65 -15.70
CA ALA A 131 -10.95 0.58 -16.06
C ALA A 131 -9.95 1.72 -16.38
N SER A 132 -8.76 1.71 -15.76
CA SER A 132 -7.70 2.69 -16.03
C SER A 132 -6.90 2.44 -17.32
N LEU A 133 -7.10 1.29 -17.98
CA LEU A 133 -6.40 0.96 -19.22
C LEU A 133 -7.07 1.58 -20.46
N LYS A 134 -8.32 2.05 -20.31
CA LYS A 134 -9.13 2.64 -21.38
C LYS A 134 -8.75 4.09 -21.68
#